data_AF-A0A918B8F1-F1
#
_entry.id   AF-A0A918B8F1-F1
#
_cell.length_a   1.000
_cell.length_b   1.000
_cell.length_c   1.000
_cell.angle_alpha   90.00
_cell.angle_beta   90.00
_cell.angle_gamma   90.00
#
_symmetry.space_group_name_H-M   'P 1'
#
loop_
_entity.id
_entity.type
_entity.pdbx_description
1 polymer ?
#
loop_
_entity_poly.entity_id
_entity_poly.type
_entity_poly.pdbx_seq_one_letter_code
_entity_poly.pdbx_strand_id
1 'polypeptide(L)'
;MTAVPVEAQTWLVGRIHDQEVLSEVTGWWLDEDGVNPLTVGTWTGCRDGLVMRGTVQQAARVAAMRELVDWAERASSVEECEAIERVRAWVLASG
;
A
#
# COMPACT_ATOMS: atom_id res chain seq x y z
N MET A 1 -6.81 -22.89 -11.45
CA MET A 1 -6.86 -21.73 -10.54
C MET A 1 -8.15 -20.97 -10.81
N THR A 2 -8.90 -20.66 -9.76
CA THR A 2 -10.18 -19.94 -9.87
C THR A 2 -10.01 -18.58 -9.22
N ALA A 3 -10.17 -17.51 -9.99
CA ALA A 3 -10.18 -16.16 -9.46
C ALA A 3 -11.53 -15.89 -8.78
N VAL A 4 -11.51 -15.46 -7.52
CA VAL A 4 -12.72 -15.03 -6.80
C VAL A 4 -12.90 -13.52 -6.99
N PRO A 5 -14.09 -13.03 -7.36
CA PRO A 5 -14.32 -11.59 -7.52
C PRO A 5 -14.11 -10.84 -6.21
N VAL A 6 -13.67 -9.59 -6.32
CA VAL A 6 -13.49 -8.67 -5.19
C VAL A 6 -14.45 -7.48 -5.32
N GLU A 7 -14.77 -6.86 -4.20
CA GLU A 7 -15.60 -5.66 -4.19
C GLU A 7 -14.84 -4.50 -4.87
N ALA A 8 -15.57 -3.65 -5.59
CA ALA A 8 -14.99 -2.47 -6.22
C ALA A 8 -14.33 -1.56 -5.18
N GLN A 9 -13.30 -0.81 -5.62
CA GLN A 9 -12.52 0.08 -4.75
C GLN A 9 -11.79 -0.65 -3.61
N THR A 10 -11.34 -1.87 -3.89
CA THR A 10 -10.44 -2.61 -3.01
C THR A 10 -9.02 -2.40 -3.49
N TRP A 11 -8.14 -1.98 -2.59
CA TRP A 11 -6.76 -1.64 -2.88
C TRP A 11 -5.81 -2.49 -2.05
N LEU A 12 -4.73 -2.91 -2.68
CA LEU A 12 -3.55 -3.45 -2.03
C LEU A 12 -2.55 -2.32 -1.84
N VAL A 13 -2.17 -2.09 -0.58
CA VAL A 13 -1.15 -1.13 -0.17
C VAL A 13 -0.08 -1.89 0.59
N GLY A 14 1.11 -2.01 0.01
CA GLY A 14 2.18 -2.75 0.65
C GLY A 14 3.49 -2.62 -0.10
N ARG A 15 4.43 -3.52 0.18
CA ARG A 15 5.75 -3.49 -0.44
C ARG A 15 6.06 -4.80 -1.13
N ILE A 16 6.60 -4.70 -2.34
CA ILE A 16 7.23 -5.82 -3.04
C ILE A 16 8.69 -5.46 -3.24
N HIS A 17 9.59 -6.22 -2.62
CA HIS A 17 11.02 -5.91 -2.56
C HIS A 17 11.24 -4.49 -2.01
N ASP A 18 11.76 -3.57 -2.82
CA ASP A 18 12.05 -2.18 -2.43
C ASP A 18 11.01 -1.18 -2.98
N GLN A 19 9.90 -1.67 -3.54
CA GLN A 19 8.89 -0.82 -4.18
C GLN A 19 7.59 -0.84 -3.39
N GLU A 20 7.12 0.36 -3.00
CA GLU A 20 5.75 0.56 -2.55
C GLU A 20 4.79 0.27 -3.70
N VAL A 21 3.83 -0.60 -3.42
CA VAL A 21 2.79 -1.04 -4.33
C VAL A 21 1.47 -0.47 -3.82
N LEU A 22 0.87 0.37 -4.67
CA LEU A 22 -0.52 0.77 -4.57
C LEU A 22 -1.22 0.27 -5.83
N SER A 23 -2.10 -0.71 -5.68
CA SER A 23 -2.78 -1.30 -6.83
C SER A 23 -4.19 -1.73 -6.49
N GLU A 24 -5.11 -1.55 -7.44
CA GLU A 24 -6.46 -2.05 -7.29
C GLU A 24 -6.45 -3.59 -7.35
N VAL A 25 -7.17 -4.21 -6.42
CA VAL A 25 -7.37 -5.65 -6.40
C VAL A 25 -8.48 -5.97 -7.41
N THR A 26 -8.21 -6.89 -8.33
CA THR A 26 -9.15 -7.32 -9.37
C THR A 26 -9.76 -8.68 -9.06
N GLY A 27 -9.17 -9.42 -8.12
CA GLY A 27 -9.71 -10.67 -7.61
C GLY A 27 -8.79 -11.31 -6.57
N TRP A 28 -9.17 -12.50 -6.12
CA TRP A 28 -8.36 -13.31 -5.22
C TRP A 28 -7.92 -14.59 -5.92
N TRP A 29 -6.63 -14.89 -5.83
CA TRP A 29 -6.06 -16.19 -6.18
C TRP A 29 -6.07 -17.08 -4.91
N LEU A 30 -6.33 -18.39 -5.07
CA LEU A 30 -6.05 -19.42 -4.06
C LEU A 30 -4.84 -20.31 -4.46
N ASP A 31 -3.75 -20.27 -3.70
CA ASP A 31 -2.55 -21.11 -3.84
C ASP A 31 -2.34 -22.00 -2.60
N GLU A 32 -1.23 -22.74 -2.58
CA GLU A 32 -0.87 -23.67 -1.51
C GLU A 32 -0.71 -22.97 -0.14
N ASP A 33 -0.40 -21.66 -0.12
CA ASP A 33 -0.27 -20.88 1.12
C ASP A 33 -1.55 -20.10 1.46
N GLY A 34 -2.62 -20.23 0.67
CA GLY A 34 -3.92 -19.61 0.92
C GLY A 34 -4.30 -18.52 -0.08
N VAL A 35 -4.88 -17.42 0.41
CA VAL A 35 -5.47 -16.36 -0.42
C VAL A 35 -4.42 -15.30 -0.75
N ASN A 36 -4.33 -14.92 -2.03
CA ASN A 36 -3.37 -13.93 -2.53
C ASN A 36 -4.10 -12.89 -3.40
N PRO A 37 -3.95 -11.57 -3.15
CA PRO A 37 -4.57 -10.55 -3.99
C PRO A 37 -4.04 -10.58 -5.42
N LEU A 38 -4.95 -10.65 -6.40
CA LEU A 38 -4.67 -10.37 -7.80
C LEU A 38 -4.82 -8.87 -8.02
N THR A 39 -3.79 -8.20 -8.51
CA THR A 39 -3.84 -6.76 -8.77
C THR A 39 -3.75 -6.47 -10.27
N VAL A 40 -4.03 -5.23 -10.68
CA VAL A 40 -4.01 -4.82 -12.11
C VAL A 40 -2.59 -4.92 -12.72
N GLY A 41 -1.54 -5.03 -11.91
CA GLY A 41 -0.17 -5.30 -12.36
C GLY A 41 0.29 -6.74 -12.06
N THR A 42 1.41 -7.17 -12.66
CA THR A 42 2.08 -8.46 -12.38
C THR A 42 2.79 -8.47 -11.02
N TRP A 43 2.10 -7.99 -9.98
CA TRP A 43 2.60 -7.90 -8.63
C TRP A 43 2.11 -9.12 -7.85
N THR A 44 2.82 -10.23 -8.02
CA THR A 44 2.60 -11.44 -7.21
C THR A 44 3.44 -11.35 -5.95
N GLY A 45 2.88 -11.67 -4.78
CA GLY A 45 3.66 -11.86 -3.54
C GLY A 45 3.61 -10.75 -2.50
N CYS A 46 2.76 -9.72 -2.65
CA CYS A 46 2.51 -8.74 -1.58
C CYS A 46 1.50 -9.29 -0.55
N ARG A 47 1.77 -10.47 0.01
CA ARG A 47 0.90 -11.10 1.03
C ARG A 47 0.88 -10.32 2.34
N ASP A 48 1.98 -9.64 2.64
CA ASP A 48 2.14 -8.79 3.83
C ASP A 48 1.61 -7.36 3.60
N GLY A 49 1.05 -7.09 2.42
CA GLY A 49 0.39 -5.84 2.12
C GLY A 49 -0.94 -5.70 2.86
N LEU A 50 -1.29 -4.47 3.18
CA LEU A 50 -2.61 -4.14 3.70
C LEU A 50 -3.62 -4.12 2.55
N VAL A 51 -4.69 -4.89 2.70
CA VAL A 51 -5.88 -4.77 1.85
C VAL A 51 -6.83 -3.78 2.50
N MET A 52 -7.31 -2.79 1.75
CA MET A 52 -8.28 -1.82 2.24
C MET A 52 -9.35 -1.47 1.22
N ARG A 53 -10.51 -1.01 1.71
CA ARG A 53 -11.58 -0.44 0.89
C ARG A 53 -11.57 1.08 0.98
N GLY A 54 -11.85 1.72 -0.14
CA GLY A 54 -12.00 3.18 -0.19
C GLY A 54 -11.54 3.79 -1.51
N THR A 55 -11.55 5.11 -1.58
CA THR A 55 -11.08 5.82 -2.76
C THR A 55 -9.58 5.62 -2.95
N VAL A 56 -9.10 5.79 -4.19
CA VAL A 56 -7.66 5.76 -4.49
C VAL A 56 -6.86 6.76 -3.65
N GLN A 57 -7.47 7.91 -3.30
CA GLN A 57 -6.85 8.92 -2.45
C GLN A 57 -6.70 8.43 -1.00
N GLN A 58 -7.68 7.68 -0.48
CA GLN A 58 -7.56 7.05 0.85
C GLN A 58 -6.46 5.98 0.84
N ALA A 59 -6.38 5.16 -0.21
CA ALA A 59 -5.30 4.19 -0.36
C ALA A 59 -3.92 4.85 -0.45
N ALA A 60 -3.79 5.94 -1.22
CA ALA A 60 -2.53 6.68 -1.36
C ALA A 60 -2.07 7.30 -0.03
N ARG A 61 -2.99 7.74 0.83
CA ARG A 61 -2.64 8.20 2.18
C ARG A 61 -2.08 7.08 3.03
N VAL A 62 -2.67 5.89 2.96
CA VAL A 62 -2.17 4.74 3.71
C VAL A 62 -0.78 4.31 3.23
N ALA A 63 -0.53 4.36 1.92
CA ALA A 63 0.80 4.13 1.37
C ALA A 63 1.82 5.15 1.90
N ALA A 64 1.49 6.45 1.83
CA ALA A 64 2.33 7.52 2.34
C ALA A 64 2.60 7.40 3.85
N MET A 65 1.61 6.99 4.64
CA MET A 65 1.80 6.76 6.08
C MET A 65 2.78 5.61 6.38
N ARG A 66 2.78 4.54 5.58
CA ARG A 66 3.75 3.45 5.73
C ARG A 66 5.16 3.91 5.38
N GLU A 67 5.30 4.62 4.26
CA GLU A 67 6.59 5.19 3.85
C GLU A 67 7.13 6.17 4.90
N LEU A 68 6.26 6.98 5.50
CA LEU A 68 6.61 7.89 6.59
C LEU A 68 7.17 7.18 7.83
N VAL A 69 6.57 6.06 8.24
CA VAL A 69 7.06 5.27 9.38
C VAL A 69 8.48 4.78 9.10
N ASP A 70 8.71 4.23 7.91
CA ASP A 70 10.01 3.69 7.56
C ASP A 70 11.09 4.76 7.35
N TRP A 71 10.70 5.96 6.91
CA TRP A 71 11.60 7.10 6.85
C TRP A 71 11.93 7.60 8.25
N ALA A 72 10.93 7.69 9.15
CA ALA A 72 11.15 8.12 10.52
C ALA A 72 12.10 7.19 11.29
N GLU A 73 12.07 5.89 11.03
CA GLU A 73 13.01 4.93 11.63
C GLU A 73 14.45 5.09 11.14
N ARG A 74 14.66 5.64 9.94
CA ARG A 74 15.97 5.73 9.27
C ARG A 74 16.52 7.16 9.21
N ALA A 75 15.71 8.16 9.50
CA ALA A 75 16.10 9.56 9.45
C ALA A 75 17.22 9.85 10.44
N SER A 76 18.28 10.46 9.93
CA SER A 76 19.49 10.80 10.67
C SER A 76 19.94 12.23 10.39
N SER A 77 19.38 12.90 9.38
CA SER A 77 19.63 14.30 9.07
C SER A 77 18.42 15.21 9.32
N VAL A 78 18.68 16.51 9.42
CA VAL A 78 17.64 17.54 9.54
C VAL A 78 16.81 17.62 8.26
N GLU A 79 17.42 17.50 7.08
CA GLU A 79 16.68 17.52 5.80
C GLU A 79 15.71 16.33 5.67
N GLU A 80 16.09 15.15 6.18
CA GLU A 80 15.22 13.96 6.19
C GLU A 80 14.00 14.18 7.11
N CYS A 81 14.21 14.77 8.29
CA CYS A 81 13.13 15.14 9.21
C CYS A 81 12.16 16.17 8.60
N GLU A 82 12.66 17.17 7.87
CA GLU A 82 11.81 18.15 7.17
C GLU A 82 10.99 17.52 6.04
N ALA A 83 11.54 16.55 5.32
CA ALA A 83 10.81 15.81 4.31
C ALA A 83 9.66 15.00 4.91
N ILE A 84 9.90 14.32 6.05
CA ILE A 84 8.88 13.61 6.83
C ILE A 84 7.75 14.55 7.25
N GLU A 85 8.06 15.74 7.78
CA GLU A 85 7.03 16.69 8.21
C GLU A 85 6.15 17.19 7.05
N ARG A 86 6.71 17.38 5.84
CA ARG A 86 5.90 17.77 4.67
C ARG A 86 4.89 16.70 4.27
N VAL A 87 5.31 15.43 4.25
CA VAL A 87 4.40 14.32 3.90
C VAL A 87 3.37 14.13 5.02
N ARG A 88 3.78 14.23 6.29
CA ARG A 88 2.86 14.21 7.45
C ARG A 88 1.80 15.30 7.34
N ALA A 89 2.20 16.54 7.02
CA ALA A 89 1.27 17.65 6.85
C ALA A 89 0.25 17.40 5.72
N TRP A 90 0.70 16.83 4.60
CA TRP A 90 -0.19 16.46 3.50
C TRP A 90 -1.23 15.40 3.92
N VAL A 91 -0.80 14.36 4.65
CA VAL A 91 -1.69 13.32 5.17
C VAL A 91 -2.78 13.93 6.07
N LEU A 92 -2.39 14.82 6.99
CA LEU A 92 -3.30 15.45 7.95
C LEU A 92 -4.25 16.48 7.31
N ALA A 93 -3.78 17.27 6.34
CA ALA A 93 -4.57 18.32 5.70
C ALA A 93 -5.69 17.79 4.80
N SER A 94 -5.63 16.50 4.46
CA SER A 94 -6.58 15.87 3.56
C SER A 94 -7.73 15.14 4.29
N GLY A 95 -7.72 15.14 5.63
CA GLY A 95 -8.69 14.47 6.52
C GLY A 95 -10.03 15.18 6.66
#